data_AF-A0A444ZHT0-F1
#
_entry.id   AF-A0A444ZHT0-F1
#
_cell.length_a   1.000
_cell.length_b   1.000
_cell.length_c   1.000
_cell.angle_alpha   90.00
_cell.angle_beta   90.00
_cell.angle_gamma   90.00
#
_symmetry.space_group_name_H-M   'P 1'
#
loop_
_entity.id
_entity.type
_entity.pdbx_description
1 polymer ?
#
loop_
_entity_poly.entity_id
_entity_poly.type
_entity_poly.pdbx_seq_one_letter_code
_entity_poly.pdbx_strand_id
1 'polypeptide(L)'
;MVAPATPATVTGTLVLGHGFTGKSSWFLQLTAIYFAKAGFATCTIDHQGHGFSDSLIAHIPDINPVVDDCITFFDEFFSRFDPSLPSFLYSESLGGAIALLITLRCRDSPENVSSVNRA
;
A
#
# COMPACT_ATOMS: atom_id res chain seq x y z
N MET A 1 -31.55 -5.80 -9.46
CA MET A 1 -30.31 -5.11 -9.88
C MET A 1 -30.01 -4.04 -8.83
N VAL A 2 -28.87 -4.13 -8.14
CA VAL A 2 -28.46 -3.12 -7.15
C VAL A 2 -27.91 -1.93 -7.93
N ALA A 3 -28.45 -0.74 -7.72
CA ALA A 3 -27.92 0.48 -8.33
C ALA A 3 -26.46 0.68 -7.88
N PRO A 4 -25.55 1.17 -8.74
CA PRO A 4 -24.21 1.53 -8.31
C PRO A 4 -24.35 2.59 -7.21
N ALA A 5 -23.80 2.30 -6.03
CA ALA A 5 -23.76 3.26 -4.94
C ALA A 5 -23.08 4.53 -5.45
N THR A 6 -23.64 5.70 -5.14
CA THR A 6 -23.00 7.00 -5.37
C THR A 6 -21.55 6.91 -4.85
N PRO A 7 -20.52 7.34 -5.60
CA PRO A 7 -19.15 7.27 -5.13
C PRO A 7 -19.10 7.97 -3.77
N ALA A 8 -18.83 7.21 -2.71
CA ALA A 8 -18.66 7.77 -1.38
C ALA A 8 -17.52 8.79 -1.46
N THR A 9 -17.72 10.00 -0.93
CA THR A 9 -16.64 10.98 -0.80
C THR A 9 -15.48 10.30 -0.07
N VAL A 10 -14.30 10.26 -0.69
CA VAL A 10 -13.11 9.64 -0.10
C VAL A 10 -12.72 10.44 1.14
N THR A 11 -12.69 9.80 2.30
CA THR A 11 -12.37 10.41 3.60
C THR A 11 -10.94 10.15 4.04
N GLY A 12 -10.24 9.24 3.35
CA GLY A 12 -8.85 8.91 3.61
C GLY A 12 -8.32 7.92 2.56
N THR A 13 -7.02 7.67 2.60
CA THR A 13 -6.38 6.67 1.74
C THR A 13 -5.72 5.58 2.59
N LEU A 14 -5.65 4.36 2.06
CA LEU A 14 -5.05 3.23 2.75
C LEU A 14 -4.29 2.36 1.75
N VAL A 15 -2.99 2.25 1.93
CA VAL A 15 -2.15 1.32 1.18
C VAL A 15 -2.00 0.02 1.99
N LEU A 16 -2.05 -1.12 1.32
CA LEU A 16 -1.92 -2.43 1.94
C LEU A 16 -0.68 -3.17 1.42
N GLY A 17 0.00 -3.90 2.30
CA GLY A 17 1.17 -4.72 1.98
C GLY A 17 1.05 -6.15 2.51
N HIS A 18 1.22 -7.14 1.62
CA HIS A 18 1.09 -8.55 2.00
C HIS A 18 2.38 -9.11 2.65
N GLY A 19 2.25 -10.19 3.42
CA GLY A 19 3.39 -10.95 3.95
C GLY A 19 4.08 -11.81 2.87
N PHE A 20 5.18 -12.48 3.21
CA PHE A 20 6.02 -13.19 2.24
C PHE A 20 5.22 -14.18 1.38
N THR A 21 4.48 -15.12 1.95
CA THR A 21 3.69 -16.09 1.16
C THR A 21 2.37 -15.51 0.61
N GLY A 22 2.17 -14.21 0.74
CA GLY A 22 0.92 -13.53 0.43
C GLY A 22 0.81 -13.08 -1.03
N LYS A 23 -0.34 -12.47 -1.31
CA LYS A 23 -0.67 -11.75 -2.54
C LYS A 23 -1.82 -10.79 -2.27
N SER A 24 -2.06 -9.89 -3.21
CA SER A 24 -3.12 -8.87 -3.26
C SER A 24 -4.56 -9.42 -3.21
N SER A 25 -4.76 -10.75 -3.30
CA SER A 25 -6.09 -11.36 -3.29
C SER A 25 -6.60 -11.65 -1.88
N TRP A 26 -6.54 -12.89 -1.40
CA TRP A 26 -7.46 -13.38 -0.36
C TRP A 26 -7.44 -12.58 0.95
N PHE A 27 -6.25 -12.30 1.48
CA PHE A 27 -6.13 -11.63 2.78
C PHE A 27 -6.35 -10.12 2.69
N LEU A 28 -5.78 -9.47 1.67
CA LEU A 28 -5.88 -8.03 1.52
C LEU A 28 -7.20 -7.57 0.90
N GLN A 29 -7.83 -8.38 0.05
CA GLN A 29 -9.06 -8.01 -0.65
C GLN A 29 -10.21 -7.75 0.31
N LEU A 30 -10.43 -8.61 1.30
CA LEU A 30 -11.54 -8.40 2.25
C LEU A 30 -11.29 -7.17 3.14
N THR A 31 -10.04 -6.96 3.56
CA THR A 31 -9.63 -5.76 4.31
C THR A 31 -9.80 -4.50 3.47
N ALA A 32 -9.35 -4.50 2.21
CA ALA A 32 -9.50 -3.40 1.27
C ALA A 32 -10.98 -3.07 1.01
N ILE A 33 -11.84 -4.08 0.84
CA ILE A 33 -13.30 -3.90 0.67
C ILE A 33 -13.92 -3.31 1.94
N TYR A 34 -13.51 -3.78 3.12
CA TYR A 34 -13.99 -3.26 4.40
C TYR A 34 -13.70 -1.76 4.53
N PHE A 35 -12.46 -1.34 4.27
CA PHE A 35 -12.08 0.07 4.34
C PHE A 35 -12.69 0.90 3.21
N ALA A 36 -12.83 0.34 2.00
CA ALA A 36 -13.54 1.01 0.91
C ALA A 36 -14.99 1.33 1.26
N LYS A 37 -15.69 0.41 1.94
CA LYS A 37 -17.04 0.66 2.45
C LYS A 37 -17.08 1.71 3.57
N ALA A 38 -15.97 1.92 4.27
CA ALA A 38 -15.82 2.95 5.30
C ALA A 38 -15.41 4.33 4.73
N GLY A 39 -15.25 4.46 3.41
CA GLY A 39 -14.92 5.73 2.75
C GLY A 39 -13.44 5.90 2.38
N PHE A 40 -12.61 4.87 2.54
CA PHE A 40 -11.20 4.94 2.16
C PHE A 40 -10.99 4.56 0.70
N ALA A 41 -10.11 5.28 0.00
CA ALA A 41 -9.52 4.76 -1.21
C ALA A 41 -8.41 3.77 -0.83
N THR A 42 -8.42 2.56 -1.39
CA THR A 42 -7.46 1.52 -1.03
C THR A 42 -6.65 1.03 -2.23
N CYS A 43 -5.38 0.69 -2.03
CA CYS A 43 -4.57 -0.01 -3.04
C CYS A 43 -3.56 -0.98 -2.42
N THR A 44 -3.04 -1.88 -3.23
CA THR A 44 -1.98 -2.83 -2.86
C THR A 44 -1.16 -3.15 -4.11
N ILE A 45 0.09 -3.53 -3.92
CA ILE A 45 0.97 -4.08 -4.94
C ILE A 45 1.41 -5.49 -4.52
N ASP A 46 1.65 -6.37 -5.48
CA ASP A 46 2.31 -7.65 -5.22
C ASP A 46 3.83 -7.46 -5.23
N HIS A 47 4.53 -7.93 -4.20
CA HIS A 47 5.99 -7.85 -4.13
C HIS A 47 6.63 -8.61 -5.29
N GLN A 48 7.84 -8.22 -5.72
CA GLN A 48 8.59 -8.97 -6.72
C GLN A 48 8.69 -10.46 -6.34
N GLY A 49 8.45 -11.34 -7.31
CA GLY A 49 8.44 -12.80 -7.12
C GLY A 49 7.20 -13.35 -6.40
N HIS A 50 6.16 -12.53 -6.20
CA HIS A 50 4.93 -12.90 -5.52
C HIS A 50 3.68 -12.52 -6.32
N GLY A 51 2.58 -13.20 -6.06
CA GLY A 51 1.28 -12.91 -6.66
C GLY A 51 1.33 -12.91 -8.19
N PHE A 52 1.01 -11.77 -8.80
CA PHE A 52 1.04 -11.55 -10.25
C PHE A 52 2.27 -10.76 -10.73
N SER A 53 3.19 -10.41 -9.82
CA SER A 53 4.41 -9.68 -10.15
C SER A 53 5.50 -10.64 -10.67
N ASP A 54 6.33 -10.12 -11.58
CA ASP A 54 7.44 -10.85 -12.18
C ASP A 54 8.57 -11.16 -11.16
N SER A 55 9.53 -11.99 -11.58
CA SER A 55 10.68 -12.54 -10.83
C SER A 55 10.51 -14.00 -10.41
N LEU A 56 11.61 -14.60 -9.93
CA LEU A 56 11.62 -15.97 -9.45
C LEU A 56 10.75 -16.08 -8.19
N ILE A 57 9.91 -17.11 -8.16
CA ILE A 57 8.91 -17.33 -7.10
C ILE A 57 9.58 -17.28 -5.73
N ALA A 58 9.09 -16.38 -4.87
CA ALA A 58 9.54 -16.19 -3.50
C ALA A 58 11.05 -15.90 -3.36
N HIS A 59 11.67 -15.32 -4.40
CA HIS A 59 13.09 -15.00 -4.40
C HIS A 59 13.33 -13.49 -4.27
N ILE A 60 13.73 -13.06 -3.08
CA ILE A 60 14.08 -11.66 -2.76
C ILE A 60 15.54 -11.66 -2.27
N PRO A 61 16.54 -11.56 -3.16
CA PRO A 61 17.95 -11.52 -2.76
C PRO A 61 18.34 -10.18 -2.14
N ASP A 62 17.63 -9.12 -2.50
CA ASP A 62 17.75 -7.78 -1.94
C ASP A 62 16.33 -7.23 -1.71
N ILE A 63 16.07 -6.73 -0.49
CA ILE A 63 14.78 -6.14 -0.13
C ILE A 63 14.63 -4.70 -0.64
N ASN A 64 15.73 -4.01 -0.93
CA ASN A 64 15.69 -2.59 -1.28
C ASN A 64 14.85 -2.29 -2.53
N PRO A 65 14.97 -3.04 -3.64
CA PRO A 65 14.13 -2.84 -4.83
C PRO A 65 12.64 -3.05 -4.55
N VAL A 66 12.29 -4.02 -3.70
CA VAL A 66 10.89 -4.27 -3.31
C VAL A 66 10.32 -3.09 -2.53
N VAL A 67 11.12 -2.48 -1.65
CA VAL A 67 10.74 -1.28 -0.90
C VAL A 67 10.59 -0.09 -1.85
N ASP A 68 11.49 0.09 -2.82
CA ASP A 68 11.44 1.19 -3.79
C ASP A 68 10.20 1.11 -4.69
N ASP A 69 9.83 -0.08 -5.14
CA ASP A 69 8.59 -0.33 -5.88
C ASP A 69 7.36 0.05 -5.05
N CYS A 70 7.34 -0.33 -3.77
CA CYS A 70 6.24 0.02 -2.87
C CYS A 70 6.12 1.55 -2.70
N ILE A 71 7.24 2.24 -2.43
CA ILE A 71 7.25 3.70 -2.26
C ILE A 71 6.72 4.38 -3.52
N THR A 72 7.28 4.01 -4.68
CA THR A 72 6.90 4.62 -5.97
C THR A 72 5.42 4.42 -6.27
N PHE A 73 4.92 3.19 -6.08
CA PHE A 73 3.51 2.87 -6.31
C PHE A 73 2.57 3.60 -5.33
N PHE A 74 2.94 3.66 -4.04
CA PHE A 74 2.13 4.33 -3.02
C PHE A 74 2.11 5.85 -3.20
N ASP A 75 3.24 6.47 -3.53
CA ASP A 75 3.30 7.91 -3.82
C ASP A 75 2.44 8.26 -5.05
N GLU A 76 2.49 7.46 -6.12
CA GLU A 76 1.64 7.64 -7.30
C GLU A 76 0.14 7.46 -6.95
N PHE A 77 -0.18 6.54 -6.05
CA PHE A 77 -1.54 6.37 -5.57
C PHE A 77 -2.01 7.58 -4.76
N PHE A 78 -1.20 8.05 -3.79
CA PHE A 78 -1.54 9.20 -2.96
C PHE A 78 -1.67 10.49 -3.77
N SER A 79 -0.90 10.67 -4.84
CA SER A 79 -0.97 11.87 -5.69
C SER A 79 -2.29 12.05 -6.43
N ARG A 80 -3.14 11.00 -6.47
CA ARG A 80 -4.47 11.03 -7.10
C ARG A 80 -5.56 11.63 -6.19
N PHE A 81 -5.24 11.88 -4.92
CA PHE A 81 -6.18 12.35 -3.90
C PHE A 81 -5.74 13.68 -3.29
N ASP A 82 -6.66 14.32 -2.56
CA ASP A 82 -6.37 15.57 -1.85
C ASP A 82 -5.27 15.32 -0.78
N PRO A 83 -4.14 16.06 -0.83
CA PRO A 83 -3.06 16.00 0.15
C PRO A 83 -3.43 16.15 1.62
N SER A 84 -4.59 16.77 1.91
CA SER A 84 -5.08 17.00 3.28
C SER A 84 -5.80 15.80 3.88
N LEU A 85 -6.13 14.79 3.06
CA LEU A 85 -6.74 13.56 3.54
C LEU A 85 -5.72 12.72 4.33
N PRO A 86 -6.16 12.10 5.43
CA PRO A 86 -5.31 11.15 6.15
C PRO A 86 -5.03 9.94 5.25
N SER A 87 -3.79 9.52 5.21
CA SER A 87 -3.34 8.29 4.56
C SER A 87 -2.91 7.30 5.63
N PHE A 88 -2.85 6.02 5.31
CA PHE A 88 -2.46 4.98 6.26
C PHE A 88 -1.78 3.83 5.51
N LEU A 89 -0.95 3.06 6.23
CA LEU A 89 -0.32 1.84 5.73
C LEU A 89 -0.66 0.65 6.63
N TYR A 90 -1.31 -0.36 6.06
CA TYR A 90 -1.65 -1.62 6.74
C TYR A 90 -0.84 -2.78 6.15
N SER A 91 -0.26 -3.62 6.99
CA SER A 91 0.54 -4.73 6.50
C SER A 91 0.70 -5.87 7.51
N GLU A 92 1.14 -7.03 7.03
CA GLU A 92 1.36 -8.24 7.83
C GLU A 92 2.76 -8.84 7.58
N SER A 93 3.41 -9.34 8.62
CA SER A 93 4.66 -10.12 8.52
C SER A 93 5.75 -9.39 7.72
N LEU A 94 6.25 -9.95 6.60
CA LEU A 94 7.20 -9.26 5.71
C LEU A 94 6.69 -7.89 5.24
N GLY A 95 5.39 -7.76 4.97
CA GLY A 95 4.78 -6.48 4.63
C GLY A 95 4.96 -5.45 5.76
N GLY A 96 4.94 -5.88 7.02
CA GLY A 96 5.23 -5.05 8.19
C GLY A 96 6.68 -4.60 8.25
N ALA A 97 7.62 -5.48 7.90
CA ALA A 97 9.03 -5.10 7.79
C ALA A 97 9.26 -4.09 6.65
N ILE A 98 8.62 -4.30 5.50
CA ILE A 98 8.64 -3.34 4.38
C ILE A 98 8.05 -2.00 4.82
N ALA A 99 6.90 -2.01 5.49
CA ALA A 99 6.25 -0.80 6.00
C ALA A 99 7.14 -0.02 6.98
N LEU A 100 7.84 -0.73 7.87
CA LEU A 100 8.81 -0.12 8.77
C LEU A 100 9.99 0.48 8.00
N LEU A 101 10.54 -0.23 7.02
CA LEU A 101 11.63 0.28 6.19
C LEU A 101 11.24 1.53 5.40
N ILE A 102 10.04 1.55 4.82
CA ILE A 102 9.47 2.75 4.16
C ILE A 102 9.44 3.93 5.14
N THR A 103 8.88 3.70 6.33
CA THR A 103 8.73 4.74 7.35
C THR A 103 10.08 5.29 7.82
N LEU A 104 11.08 4.43 8.00
CA LEU A 104 12.42 4.83 8.42
C LEU A 104 13.15 5.62 7.33
N ARG A 105 13.11 5.15 6.08
CA ARG A 105 13.77 5.84 4.96
C ARG A 105 13.22 7.24 4.72
N CYS A 106 11.91 7.40 4.79
CA CYS A 106 11.30 8.69 4.57
C CYS A 106 11.43 9.65 5.77
N ARG A 107 11.81 9.14 6.96
CA ARG A 107 12.23 9.95 8.11
C ARG A 107 13.63 10.55 7.93
N ASP A 108 14.53 9.78 7.31
CA ASP A 108 15.94 10.17 7.15
C ASP A 108 16.18 11.08 5.93
N SER A 109 15.22 11.16 5.00
CA SER A 109 15.23 12.10 3.86
C SER A 109 14.36 13.33 4.14
N PRO A 110 14.92 14.53 4.37
CA PRO A 110 14.14 15.75 4.62
C PRO A 110 13.24 16.17 3.44
N GLU A 111 13.50 15.65 2.23
CA GLU A 111 12.63 15.85 1.06
C GLU A 111 11.41 14.89 0.99
N ASN A 112 11.40 13.77 1.73
CA ASN A 112 10.32 12.77 1.72
C ASN A 112 9.36 12.89 2.93
N VAL A 113 9.54 13.92 3.75
CA VAL A 113 8.70 14.23 4.92
C VAL A 113 7.22 14.41 4.52
N SER A 114 6.92 14.71 3.25
CA SER A 114 5.55 14.82 2.74
C SER A 114 4.80 13.49 2.65
N SER A 115 5.48 12.35 2.53
CA SER A 115 4.82 11.04 2.38
C SER A 115 4.61 10.35 3.74
N VAL A 116 5.47 10.61 4.74
CA VAL A 116 5.33 10.08 6.11
C VAL A 116 4.36 10.88 6.95
N ASN A 117 4.28 12.21 6.77
CA ASN A 117 3.22 13.00 7.41
C ASN A 117 1.83 12.73 6.84
N ARG A 118 1.74 11.90 5.78
CA ARG A 118 0.48 11.47 5.22
C ARG A 118 -0.02 10.17 5.82
N ALA A 119 0.85 9.24 6.24
CA ALA A 119 0.49 7.87 6.66
C ALA A 119 0.36 7.67 8.18
#